data_AF-A0A932ECM3-F1
#
_entry.id   AF-A0A932ECM3-F1
#
_cell.length_a   1.000
_cell.length_b   1.000
_cell.length_c   1.000
_cell.angle_alpha   90.00
_cell.angle_beta   90.00
_cell.angle_gamma   90.00
#
_symmetry.space_group_name_H-M   'P 1'
#
loop_
_entity.id
_entity.type
_entity.pdbx_description
1 polymer ?
#
loop_
_entity_poly.entity_id
_entity_poly.type
_entity_poly.pdbx_seq_one_letter_code
_entity_poly.pdbx_strand_id
1 'polypeptide(L)'
;MQNLDLKGFQQALPEAKSVVILMPEKPTLDIVASATALSLALSEDKKETTVACPSPMLVEFNRLVGVQKVTDSIENRNLTISFEDYEATNIERVSYNIESGKFMLVISPKSGTTAPNKDQIVLGYRGVSGDLIIVVGALTKNSLGKFNQEKELFGEGSKVALVNNAPVSGFSSATELISPDASSVSESTLRVIEGLNLNLNPDIATNLLAGLRAGTDSFQRAVTAETFSAASRLVGAGARLDLQSTTPNTAQNQPQAEKAPSSWMEEPKVFTGNRLP
;
A
#
# COMPACT_ATOMS: atom_id res chain seq x y z
N MET A 1 16.48 19.53 -16.62
CA MET A 1 16.26 18.28 -15.86
C MET A 1 16.90 18.43 -14.50
N GLN A 2 16.10 18.66 -13.47
CA GLN A 2 16.59 18.58 -12.09
C GLN A 2 16.92 17.10 -11.83
N ASN A 3 18.14 16.79 -11.43
CA ASN A 3 18.52 15.41 -11.12
C ASN A 3 17.75 15.00 -9.87
N LEU A 4 16.76 14.12 -10.02
CA LEU A 4 16.24 13.33 -8.91
C LEU A 4 17.44 12.67 -8.21
N ASP A 5 17.41 12.52 -6.88
CA ASP A 5 18.41 11.73 -6.16
C ASP A 5 18.20 10.22 -6.39
N LEU A 6 18.25 9.84 -7.66
CA LEU A 6 18.17 8.46 -8.11
C LEU A 6 19.38 7.67 -7.63
N LYS A 7 20.52 8.31 -7.35
CA LYS A 7 21.74 7.62 -6.93
C LYS A 7 21.59 6.98 -5.55
N GLY A 8 21.06 7.71 -4.56
CA GLY A 8 20.77 7.15 -3.24
C GLY A 8 19.73 6.02 -3.32
N PHE A 9 18.71 6.19 -4.16
CA PHE A 9 17.63 5.23 -4.29
C PHE A 9 18.01 3.95 -5.07
N GLN A 10 18.80 4.09 -6.13
CA GLN A 10 19.35 2.98 -6.92
C GLN A 10 20.30 2.10 -6.08
N GLN A 11 20.91 2.62 -5.01
CA GLN A 11 21.69 1.83 -4.07
C GLN A 11 20.81 1.10 -3.04
N ALA A 12 19.73 1.74 -2.59
CA ALA A 12 18.84 1.15 -1.58
C ALA A 12 17.93 0.04 -2.14
N LEU A 13 17.45 0.18 -3.38
CA LEU A 13 16.45 -0.72 -3.97
C LEU A 13 16.96 -2.16 -4.20
N PRO A 14 18.18 -2.41 -4.70
CA PRO A 14 18.68 -3.79 -4.89
C PRO A 14 18.77 -4.59 -3.59
N GLU A 15 19.15 -3.92 -2.49
CA GLU A 15 19.28 -4.54 -1.17
C GLU A 15 17.92 -4.84 -0.52
N ALA A 16 16.88 -4.09 -0.87
CA ALA A 16 15.56 -4.26 -0.29
C ALA A 16 14.85 -5.48 -0.87
N LYS A 17 14.36 -6.39 -0.02
CA LYS A 17 13.49 -7.52 -0.39
C LYS A 17 12.03 -7.19 -0.19
N SER A 18 11.72 -6.44 0.87
CA SER A 18 10.39 -5.96 1.20
C SER A 18 10.31 -4.44 1.06
N VAL A 19 9.18 -3.95 0.55
CA VAL A 19 8.91 -2.52 0.37
C VAL A 19 7.55 -2.17 0.95
N VAL A 20 7.50 -1.17 1.84
CA VAL A 20 6.25 -0.63 2.35
C VAL A 20 5.98 0.70 1.65
N ILE A 21 4.82 0.81 1.00
CA ILE A 21 4.38 2.01 0.30
C ILE A 21 3.27 2.67 1.12
N LEU A 22 3.51 3.89 1.59
CA LEU A 22 2.61 4.65 2.44
C LEU A 22 2.00 5.83 1.69
N MET A 23 0.70 6.04 1.91
CA MET A 23 -0.04 7.20 1.42
C MET A 23 -0.54 8.08 2.58
N PRO A 24 -0.77 9.38 2.34
CA PRO A 24 -1.43 10.25 3.32
C PRO A 24 -2.88 9.84 3.57
N GLU A 25 -3.47 10.38 4.64
CA GLU A 25 -4.91 10.35 4.88
C GLU A 25 -5.67 11.01 3.73
N LYS A 26 -6.83 10.43 3.38
CA LYS A 26 -7.72 10.89 2.31
C LYS A 26 -6.95 11.20 1.01
N PRO A 27 -6.22 10.20 0.46
CA PRO A 27 -5.41 10.42 -0.72
C PRO A 27 -6.29 10.74 -1.94
N THR A 28 -5.75 11.50 -2.89
CA THR A 28 -6.41 11.74 -4.17
C THR A 28 -6.25 10.54 -5.11
N LEU A 29 -7.06 10.49 -6.17
CA LEU A 29 -6.93 9.46 -7.21
C LEU A 29 -5.50 9.41 -7.80
N ASP A 30 -4.84 10.55 -7.97
CA ASP A 30 -3.44 10.65 -8.44
C ASP A 30 -2.47 9.94 -7.49
N ILE A 31 -2.62 10.15 -6.18
CA ILE A 31 -1.77 9.53 -5.16
C ILE A 31 -1.99 8.00 -5.13
N VAL A 32 -3.25 7.55 -5.15
CA VAL A 32 -3.57 6.11 -5.15
C VAL A 32 -3.06 5.43 -6.42
N ALA A 33 -3.24 6.07 -7.58
CA ALA A 33 -2.71 5.61 -8.86
C ALA A 33 -1.19 5.46 -8.83
N SER A 34 -0.50 6.48 -8.30
CA SER A 34 0.96 6.48 -8.14
C SER A 34 1.44 5.35 -7.25
N ALA A 35 0.85 5.20 -6.06
CA ALA A 35 1.25 4.18 -5.08
C ALA A 35 1.01 2.75 -5.60
N THR A 36 -0.15 2.51 -6.22
CA THR A 36 -0.49 1.19 -6.77
C THR A 36 0.36 0.85 -8.01
N ALA A 37 0.61 1.82 -8.90
CA ALA A 37 1.51 1.62 -10.04
C ALA A 37 2.94 1.27 -9.59
N LEU A 38 3.47 1.98 -8.59
CA LEU A 38 4.79 1.70 -8.04
C LEU A 38 4.84 0.33 -7.36
N SER A 39 3.80 -0.05 -6.61
CA SER A 39 3.67 -1.39 -6.02
C SER A 39 3.71 -2.50 -7.07
N LEU A 40 2.99 -2.33 -8.18
CA LEU A 40 2.98 -3.30 -9.28
C LEU A 40 4.37 -3.41 -9.92
N ALA A 41 5.00 -2.28 -10.24
CA ALA A 41 6.34 -2.25 -10.84
C ALA A 41 7.38 -2.96 -9.95
N LEU A 42 7.34 -2.71 -8.64
CA LEU A 42 8.23 -3.35 -7.67
C LEU A 42 7.91 -4.84 -7.46
N SER A 43 6.63 -5.22 -7.52
CA SER A 43 6.22 -6.62 -7.44
C SER A 43 6.72 -7.43 -8.64
N GLU A 44 6.71 -6.85 -9.84
CA GLU A 44 7.28 -7.47 -11.04
C GLU A 44 8.80 -7.64 -10.94
N ASP A 45 9.47 -6.72 -10.23
CA ASP A 45 10.89 -6.84 -9.86
C ASP A 45 11.12 -7.76 -8.63
N LYS A 46 10.15 -8.63 -8.31
CA LYS A 46 10.22 -9.67 -7.26
C LYS A 46 10.41 -9.11 -5.85
N LYS A 47 10.00 -7.87 -5.59
CA LYS A 47 9.95 -7.29 -4.25
C LYS A 47 8.63 -7.65 -3.56
N GLU A 48 8.68 -7.93 -2.27
CA GLU A 48 7.46 -8.07 -1.46
C GLU A 48 6.90 -6.70 -1.11
N THR A 49 5.82 -6.27 -1.78
CA THR A 49 5.25 -4.94 -1.55
C THR A 49 4.02 -4.98 -0.65
N THR A 50 3.97 -4.08 0.33
CA THR A 50 2.77 -3.75 1.11
C THR A 50 2.37 -2.32 0.81
N VAL A 51 1.12 -2.08 0.41
CA VAL A 51 0.59 -0.73 0.17
C VAL A 51 -0.42 -0.40 1.26
N ALA A 52 -0.19 0.70 1.99
CA ALA A 52 -1.03 1.06 3.11
C ALA A 52 -1.50 2.53 3.06
N CYS A 53 -2.75 2.75 3.47
CA CYS A 53 -3.35 4.07 3.64
C CYS A 53 -4.12 4.12 4.96
N PRO A 54 -4.02 5.19 5.77
CA PRO A 54 -4.79 5.26 7.00
C PRO A 54 -6.31 5.40 6.76
N SER A 55 -6.70 5.90 5.59
CA SER A 55 -8.10 6.09 5.19
C SER A 55 -8.61 4.94 4.32
N PRO A 56 -9.89 4.57 4.44
CA PRO A 56 -10.47 3.56 3.56
C PRO A 56 -10.46 4.02 2.10
N MET A 57 -10.23 3.08 1.18
CA MET A 57 -10.31 3.35 -0.26
C MET A 57 -11.74 3.65 -0.69
N LEU A 58 -11.88 4.69 -1.53
CA LEU A 58 -13.16 5.11 -2.07
C LEU A 58 -13.52 4.30 -3.33
N VAL A 59 -14.82 4.18 -3.62
CA VAL A 59 -15.33 3.47 -4.80
C VAL A 59 -14.78 4.03 -6.12
N GLU A 60 -14.49 5.33 -6.16
CA GLU A 60 -13.88 5.98 -7.33
C GLU A 60 -12.51 5.39 -7.70
N PHE A 61 -11.79 4.80 -6.74
CA PHE A 61 -10.48 4.19 -6.96
C PHE A 61 -10.56 2.75 -7.49
N ASN A 62 -11.74 2.10 -7.49
CA ASN A 62 -11.92 0.68 -7.87
C ASN A 62 -11.43 0.33 -9.27
N ARG A 63 -11.26 1.34 -10.13
CA ARG A 63 -10.76 1.16 -11.50
C ARG A 63 -9.24 0.97 -11.56
N LEU A 64 -8.51 1.33 -10.50
CA LEU A 64 -7.07 1.19 -10.44
C LEU A 64 -6.69 -0.27 -10.15
N VAL A 65 -5.74 -0.78 -10.93
CA VAL A 65 -5.24 -2.14 -10.74
C VAL A 65 -4.48 -2.21 -9.42
N GLY A 66 -4.83 -3.18 -8.57
CA GLY A 66 -4.17 -3.41 -7.28
C GLY A 66 -4.73 -2.60 -6.11
N VAL A 67 -5.73 -1.74 -6.32
CA VAL A 67 -6.35 -0.94 -5.24
C VAL A 67 -6.96 -1.80 -4.13
N GLN A 68 -7.47 -2.99 -4.46
CA GLN A 68 -8.03 -3.95 -3.51
C GLN A 68 -6.99 -4.53 -2.54
N LYS A 69 -5.69 -4.36 -2.84
CA LYS A 69 -4.58 -4.79 -1.97
C LYS A 69 -4.17 -3.69 -0.98
N VAL A 70 -4.72 -2.48 -1.09
CA VAL A 70 -4.44 -1.40 -0.15
C VAL A 70 -5.03 -1.78 1.20
N THR A 71 -4.17 -1.90 2.19
CA THR A 71 -4.53 -2.22 3.58
C THR A 71 -4.57 -0.94 4.41
N ASP A 72 -5.33 -0.95 5.50
CA ASP A 72 -5.31 0.13 6.48
C ASP A 72 -4.32 -0.14 7.62
N SER A 73 -3.77 -1.35 7.73
CA SER A 73 -2.78 -1.72 8.73
C SER A 73 -1.51 -2.23 8.08
N ILE A 74 -0.41 -2.02 8.77
CA ILE A 74 0.89 -2.55 8.37
C ILE A 74 1.14 -3.71 9.34
N GLU A 75 0.98 -4.95 8.88
CA GLU A 75 1.03 -6.14 9.74
C GLU A 75 2.46 -6.43 10.23
N ASN A 76 2.72 -6.30 11.53
CA ASN A 76 3.98 -6.74 12.12
C ASN A 76 4.10 -8.26 12.09
N ARG A 77 4.91 -8.79 11.17
CA ARG A 77 5.05 -10.24 10.92
C ARG A 77 6.11 -10.92 11.78
N ASN A 78 7.13 -10.22 12.28
CA ASN A 78 8.19 -10.88 13.07
C ASN A 78 8.01 -10.68 14.58
N LEU A 79 7.99 -11.78 15.32
CA LEU A 79 8.14 -11.75 16.77
C LEU A 79 9.63 -11.54 17.11
N THR A 80 9.96 -10.45 17.78
CA THR A 80 11.29 -10.18 18.32
C THR A 80 11.30 -10.45 19.82
N ILE A 81 12.31 -11.19 20.28
CA ILE A 81 12.57 -11.43 21.69
C ILE A 81 13.83 -10.65 22.04
N SER A 82 13.73 -9.68 22.95
CA SER A 82 14.86 -8.88 23.46
C SER A 82 15.05 -9.12 24.96
N PHE A 83 16.28 -8.93 25.44
CA PHE A 83 16.62 -9.08 26.85
C PHE A 83 17.09 -7.72 27.40
N GLU A 84 16.30 -7.10 28.27
CA GLU A 84 16.68 -5.87 28.98
C GLU A 84 17.62 -6.17 30.15
N ASP A 85 18.56 -5.26 30.42
CA ASP A 85 19.58 -5.41 31.46
C ASP A 85 20.37 -6.73 31.37
N TYR A 86 20.56 -7.25 30.15
CA TYR A 86 21.30 -8.48 29.87
C TYR A 86 22.36 -8.23 28.79
N GLU A 87 23.62 -8.56 29.08
CA GLU A 87 24.69 -8.40 28.08
C GLU A 87 24.59 -9.46 26.98
N ALA A 88 24.37 -9.03 25.75
CA ALA A 88 24.24 -9.92 24.59
C ALA A 88 25.47 -10.82 24.36
N THR A 89 26.66 -10.36 24.78
CA THR A 89 27.93 -11.11 24.73
C THR A 89 27.95 -12.36 25.60
N ASN A 90 27.04 -12.48 26.57
CA ASN A 90 26.92 -13.65 27.42
C ASN A 90 26.19 -14.81 26.74
N ILE A 91 25.53 -14.59 25.61
CA ILE A 91 24.89 -15.66 24.84
C ILE A 91 25.97 -16.43 24.07
N GLU A 92 26.05 -17.74 24.27
CA GLU A 92 26.92 -18.63 23.51
C GLU A 92 26.23 -19.15 22.26
N ARG A 93 24.96 -19.56 22.39
CA ARG A 93 24.21 -20.20 21.31
C ARG A 93 22.71 -19.93 21.44
N VAL A 94 22.07 -19.64 20.31
CA VAL A 94 20.61 -19.62 20.17
C VAL A 94 20.21 -20.78 19.28
N SER A 95 19.20 -21.54 19.69
CA SER A 95 18.66 -22.66 18.89
C SER A 95 17.17 -22.75 19.02
N TYR A 96 16.55 -23.55 18.16
CA TYR A 96 15.12 -23.86 18.26
C TYR A 96 14.90 -25.36 18.38
N ASN A 97 13.79 -25.74 19.00
CA ASN A 97 13.31 -27.11 19.04
C ASN A 97 11.78 -27.11 18.88
N ILE A 98 11.23 -28.18 18.31
CA ILE A 98 9.78 -28.38 18.18
C ILE A 98 9.44 -29.64 18.97
N GLU A 99 8.83 -29.48 20.14
CA GLU A 99 8.37 -30.60 20.97
C GLU A 99 6.87 -30.52 21.19
N SER A 100 6.16 -31.62 20.93
CA SER A 100 4.71 -31.70 21.09
C SER A 100 3.94 -30.57 20.37
N GLY A 101 4.44 -30.16 19.19
CA GLY A 101 3.86 -29.07 18.40
C GLY A 101 4.16 -27.66 18.92
N LYS A 102 4.96 -27.51 19.99
CA LYS A 102 5.38 -26.21 20.52
C LYS A 102 6.75 -25.82 19.98
N PHE A 103 6.82 -24.67 19.32
CA PHE A 103 8.09 -24.06 18.93
C PHE A 103 8.76 -23.44 20.17
N MET A 104 9.97 -23.88 20.49
CA MET A 104 10.74 -23.40 21.64
C MET A 104 12.04 -22.78 21.16
N LEU A 105 12.30 -21.55 21.59
CA LEU A 105 13.61 -20.92 21.43
C LEU A 105 14.45 -21.25 22.68
N VAL A 106 15.64 -21.82 22.50
CA VAL A 106 16.57 -22.18 23.57
C VAL A 106 17.77 -21.24 23.51
N ILE A 107 17.89 -20.39 24.52
CA ILE A 107 19.02 -19.49 24.73
C ILE A 107 20.03 -20.21 25.65
N SER A 108 21.23 -20.47 25.14
CA SER A 108 22.33 -21.07 25.89
C SER A 108 23.37 -19.98 26.22
N PRO A 109 23.52 -19.60 27.49
CA PRO A 109 24.55 -18.66 27.93
C PRO A 109 25.93 -19.34 27.94
N LYS A 110 27.00 -18.53 27.93
CA LYS A 110 28.37 -19.02 28.10
C LYS A 110 28.56 -19.64 29.47
N SER A 111 29.44 -20.63 29.56
CA SER A 111 29.86 -21.23 30.83
C SER A 111 30.20 -20.15 31.87
N GLY A 112 29.56 -20.22 33.04
CA GLY A 112 29.74 -19.28 34.14
C GLY A 112 28.79 -18.07 34.12
N THR A 113 27.92 -17.93 33.12
CA THR A 113 26.89 -16.88 33.06
C THR A 113 25.48 -17.45 33.16
N THR A 114 24.54 -16.63 33.62
CA THR A 114 23.13 -17.03 33.77
C THR A 114 22.35 -16.77 32.48
N ALA A 115 21.29 -17.55 32.27
CA ALA A 115 20.32 -17.26 31.21
C ALA A 115 19.51 -15.99 31.57
N PRO A 116 18.95 -15.29 30.57
CA PRO A 116 18.05 -14.17 30.83
C PRO A 116 16.86 -14.59 31.69
N ASN A 117 16.53 -13.77 32.69
CA ASN A 117 15.38 -14.00 33.56
C ASN A 117 14.08 -13.62 32.85
N LYS A 118 12.94 -14.17 33.30
CA LYS A 118 11.62 -13.91 32.71
C LYS A 118 11.29 -12.41 32.63
N ASP A 119 11.65 -11.64 33.66
CA ASP A 119 11.34 -10.21 33.74
C ASP A 119 12.23 -9.36 32.82
N GLN A 120 13.35 -9.92 32.34
CA GLN A 120 14.22 -9.30 31.34
C GLN A 120 13.71 -9.54 29.92
N ILE A 121 12.78 -10.49 29.73
CA ILE A 121 12.26 -10.84 28.40
C ILE A 121 11.23 -9.82 27.97
N VAL A 122 11.59 -9.02 26.98
CA VAL A 122 10.67 -8.14 26.29
C VAL A 122 10.29 -8.78 24.97
N LEU A 123 9.01 -9.12 24.85
CA LEU A 123 8.42 -9.52 23.58
C LEU A 123 8.01 -8.25 22.83
N GLY A 124 8.64 -8.04 21.68
CA GLY A 124 8.22 -7.05 20.71
C GLY A 124 7.70 -7.76 19.47
N TYR A 125 6.75 -7.15 18.79
CA TYR A 125 6.53 -7.47 17.39
C TYR A 125 7.28 -6.42 16.61
N ARG A 126 8.41 -6.81 16.00
CA ARG A 126 9.07 -5.94 15.04
C ARG A 126 8.76 -6.45 13.66
N GLY A 127 8.61 -5.56 12.73
CA GLY A 127 8.69 -5.95 11.34
C GLY A 127 7.33 -5.87 10.69
N VAL A 128 7.00 -4.64 10.36
CA VAL A 128 6.94 -4.36 8.94
C VAL A 128 8.17 -3.54 8.58
N SER A 129 9.32 -4.19 8.60
CA SER A 129 10.47 -3.64 7.91
C SER A 129 10.26 -4.05 6.46
N GLY A 130 9.53 -3.21 5.72
CA GLY A 130 10.04 -2.93 4.40
C GLY A 130 11.50 -2.58 4.59
N ASP A 131 12.42 -3.33 4.02
CA ASP A 131 13.82 -2.93 3.93
C ASP A 131 13.94 -1.51 3.34
N LEU A 132 12.90 -1.10 2.62
CA LEU A 132 12.66 0.24 2.10
C LEU A 132 11.21 0.68 2.38
N ILE A 133 11.05 1.92 2.84
CA ILE A 133 9.76 2.58 3.00
C ILE A 133 9.67 3.68 1.96
N ILE A 134 8.61 3.66 1.15
CA ILE A 134 8.35 4.66 0.14
C ILE A 134 7.08 5.41 0.51
N VAL A 135 7.18 6.72 0.69
CA VAL A 135 6.04 7.59 0.95
C VAL A 135 5.64 8.28 -0.34
N VAL A 136 4.39 8.11 -0.76
CA VAL A 136 3.88 8.64 -2.03
C VAL A 136 2.84 9.73 -1.75
N GLY A 137 3.09 10.94 -2.24
CA GLY A 137 2.13 12.05 -2.23
C GLY A 137 1.88 12.73 -0.87
N ALA A 138 2.53 12.29 0.21
CA ALA A 138 2.43 12.96 1.51
C ALA A 138 3.35 14.21 1.55
N LEU A 139 2.77 15.39 1.83
CA LEU A 139 3.55 16.64 1.97
C LEU A 139 4.16 16.80 3.35
N THR A 140 3.57 16.18 4.36
CA THR A 140 4.06 16.22 5.74
C THR A 140 4.02 14.83 6.35
N LYS A 141 4.98 14.50 7.22
CA LYS A 141 4.94 13.22 7.95
C LYS A 141 3.65 13.05 8.77
N ASN A 142 3.10 14.15 9.29
CA ASN A 142 1.83 14.15 10.03
C ASN A 142 0.64 13.69 9.19
N SER A 143 0.65 13.91 7.86
CA SER A 143 -0.42 13.46 6.97
C SER A 143 -0.53 11.95 6.84
N LEU A 144 0.45 11.17 7.34
CA LEU A 144 0.40 9.71 7.41
C LEU A 144 -0.49 9.17 8.55
N GLY A 145 -1.13 10.04 9.34
CA GLY A 145 -2.09 9.64 10.36
C GLY A 145 -1.49 8.66 11.36
N LYS A 146 -2.18 7.53 11.58
CA LYS A 146 -1.73 6.47 12.50
C LYS A 146 -0.33 5.92 12.19
N PHE A 147 0.10 5.89 10.93
CA PHE A 147 1.43 5.39 10.56
C PHE A 147 2.57 6.30 11.00
N ASN A 148 2.33 7.60 11.23
CA ASN A 148 3.35 8.50 11.78
C ASN A 148 3.73 8.14 13.23
N GLN A 149 2.82 7.47 13.94
CA GLN A 149 3.01 7.05 15.33
C GLN A 149 3.80 5.75 15.45
N GLU A 150 3.94 5.01 14.34
CA GLU A 150 4.69 3.76 14.26
C GLU A 150 6.19 4.03 14.23
N LYS A 151 6.83 3.94 15.41
CA LYS A 151 8.27 4.21 15.57
C LYS A 151 9.15 3.32 14.69
N GLU A 152 8.68 2.11 14.36
CA GLU A 152 9.43 1.15 13.54
C GLU A 152 9.57 1.58 12.08
N LEU A 153 8.65 2.40 11.56
CA LEU A 153 8.69 2.86 10.17
C LEU A 153 9.69 4.01 9.95
N PHE A 154 9.97 4.78 11.00
CA PHE A 154 10.78 6.00 10.88
C PHE A 154 11.86 6.09 11.96
N GLY A 155 12.25 4.94 12.52
CA GLY A 155 13.31 4.82 13.50
C GLY A 155 14.70 4.94 12.88
N GLU A 156 15.71 4.99 13.73
CA GLU A 156 17.11 5.02 13.30
C GLU A 156 17.45 3.80 12.43
N GLY A 157 18.08 4.04 11.28
CA GLY A 157 18.40 3.00 10.30
C GLY A 157 17.31 2.68 9.28
N SER A 158 16.11 3.28 9.40
CA SER A 158 15.04 3.09 8.40
C SER A 158 15.42 3.75 7.07
N LYS A 159 15.36 2.99 5.97
CA LYS A 159 15.55 3.55 4.62
C LYS A 159 14.21 4.10 4.13
N VAL A 160 14.12 5.42 4.02
CA VAL A 160 12.88 6.12 3.61
C VAL A 160 13.12 6.86 2.32
N ALA A 161 12.22 6.71 1.34
CA ALA A 161 12.21 7.47 0.11
C ALA A 161 10.87 8.21 -0.05
N LEU A 162 10.91 9.42 -0.60
CA LEU A 162 9.75 10.30 -0.73
C LEU A 162 9.48 10.57 -2.20
N VAL A 163 8.37 10.08 -2.73
CA VAL A 163 7.93 10.32 -4.12
C VAL A 163 6.83 11.38 -4.10
N ASN A 164 7.15 12.56 -4.64
CA ASN A 164 6.20 13.66 -4.68
C ASN A 164 6.47 14.62 -5.87
N ASN A 165 5.55 15.53 -6.14
CA ASN A 165 5.73 16.63 -7.09
C ASN A 165 5.73 18.01 -6.39
N ALA A 166 5.78 18.03 -5.07
CA ALA A 166 5.88 19.23 -4.26
C ALA A 166 6.84 19.02 -3.07
N PRO A 167 7.39 20.10 -2.50
CA PRO A 167 8.27 20.01 -1.32
C PRO A 167 7.59 19.29 -0.15
N VAL A 168 8.35 18.44 0.53
CA VAL A 168 7.89 17.64 1.67
C VAL A 168 8.57 18.09 2.96
N SER A 169 7.97 17.79 4.11
CA SER A 169 8.52 18.20 5.42
C SER A 169 8.27 17.16 6.52
N GLY A 170 9.12 17.17 7.54
CA GLY A 170 9.00 16.29 8.71
C GLY A 170 9.61 14.89 8.54
N PHE A 171 10.30 14.63 7.43
CA PHE A 171 11.03 13.38 7.18
C PHE A 171 12.54 13.63 7.29
N SER A 172 13.15 13.17 8.39
CA SER A 172 14.61 13.28 8.57
C SER A 172 15.33 12.18 7.79
N SER A 173 16.44 12.53 7.12
CA SER A 173 17.34 11.58 6.45
C SER A 173 16.71 10.71 5.35
N ALA A 174 15.61 11.17 4.76
CA ALA A 174 14.95 10.46 3.66
C ALA A 174 15.57 10.82 2.30
N THR A 175 15.56 9.86 1.36
CA THR A 175 15.91 10.11 -0.04
C THR A 175 14.75 10.82 -0.74
N GLU A 176 14.97 12.04 -1.20
CA GLU A 176 13.93 12.84 -1.86
C GLU A 176 13.89 12.57 -3.37
N LEU A 177 12.84 11.88 -3.82
CA LEU A 177 12.50 11.66 -5.22
C LEU A 177 11.39 12.63 -5.63
N ILE A 178 11.67 13.91 -5.46
CA ILE A 178 10.71 14.99 -5.68
C ILE A 178 10.97 15.61 -7.05
N SER A 179 9.92 15.73 -7.86
CA SER A 179 9.95 16.45 -9.15
C SER A 179 9.03 17.67 -9.10
N PRO A 180 9.50 18.85 -8.64
CA PRO A 180 8.66 20.05 -8.50
C PRO A 180 8.07 20.58 -9.82
N ASP A 181 8.67 20.19 -10.95
CA ASP A 181 8.22 20.53 -12.29
C ASP A 181 7.17 19.56 -12.87
N ALA A 182 6.87 18.48 -12.15
CA ALA A 182 5.89 17.49 -12.58
C ALA A 182 4.46 17.95 -12.24
N SER A 183 3.53 17.76 -13.18
CA SER A 183 2.16 18.25 -13.05
C SER A 183 1.28 17.36 -12.16
N SER A 184 1.78 16.20 -11.74
CA SER A 184 1.10 15.22 -10.88
C SER A 184 2.10 14.33 -10.17
N VAL A 185 1.67 13.65 -9.10
CA VAL A 185 2.47 12.61 -8.42
C VAL A 185 2.69 11.42 -9.34
N SER A 186 1.74 11.11 -10.23
CA SER A 186 1.87 10.04 -11.23
C SER A 186 2.98 10.34 -12.24
N GLU A 187 3.13 11.59 -12.64
CA GLU A 187 4.26 12.00 -13.49
C GLU A 187 5.61 11.84 -12.76
N SER A 188 5.70 12.25 -11.50
CA SER A 188 6.90 11.98 -10.68
C SER A 188 7.17 10.48 -10.56
N THR A 189 6.13 9.68 -10.37
CA THR A 189 6.24 8.22 -10.21
C THR A 189 6.70 7.55 -11.50
N LEU A 190 6.24 8.01 -12.66
CA LEU A 190 6.75 7.56 -13.96
C LEU A 190 8.26 7.80 -14.07
N ARG A 191 8.74 8.99 -13.70
CA ARG A 191 10.17 9.31 -13.72
C ARG A 191 10.97 8.40 -12.77
N VAL A 192 10.40 8.04 -11.62
CA VAL A 192 11.02 7.08 -10.68
C VAL A 192 11.10 5.68 -11.28
N ILE A 193 10.00 5.17 -11.86
CA ILE A 193 9.96 3.85 -12.52
C ILE A 193 10.99 3.79 -13.66
N GLU A 194 11.02 4.81 -14.53
CA GLU A 194 11.97 4.92 -15.64
C GLU A 194 13.41 5.04 -15.12
N GLY A 195 13.65 5.91 -14.12
CA GLY A 195 14.97 6.13 -13.54
C GLY A 195 15.55 4.92 -12.81
N LEU A 196 14.69 3.99 -12.37
CA LEU A 196 15.08 2.72 -11.78
C LEU A 196 15.16 1.57 -12.79
N ASN A 197 14.81 1.80 -14.06
CA ASN A 197 14.66 0.75 -15.07
C ASN A 197 13.67 -0.35 -14.66
N LEU A 198 12.63 0.01 -13.91
CA LEU A 198 11.54 -0.92 -13.60
C LEU A 198 10.66 -1.12 -14.83
N ASN A 199 10.04 -2.29 -14.93
CA ASN A 199 9.15 -2.59 -16.05
C ASN A 199 7.91 -1.70 -16.04
N LEU A 200 7.57 -1.14 -17.20
CA LEU A 200 6.36 -0.34 -17.41
C LEU A 200 5.40 -1.13 -18.31
N ASN A 201 4.54 -1.93 -17.69
CA ASN A 201 3.53 -2.73 -18.39
C ASN A 201 2.21 -1.94 -18.61
N PRO A 202 1.24 -2.48 -19.36
CA PRO A 202 -0.04 -1.81 -19.61
C PRO A 202 -0.85 -1.46 -18.36
N ASP A 203 -0.84 -2.29 -17.31
CA ASP A 203 -1.62 -2.05 -16.08
C ASP A 203 -1.00 -0.91 -15.25
N ILE A 204 0.32 -0.93 -15.09
CA ILE A 204 1.11 0.14 -14.44
C ILE A 204 0.90 1.45 -15.21
N ALA A 205 1.04 1.40 -16.55
CA ALA A 205 0.87 2.57 -17.39
C ALA A 205 -0.55 3.13 -17.34
N THR A 206 -1.56 2.26 -17.26
CA THR A 206 -2.97 2.67 -17.13
C THR A 206 -3.23 3.37 -15.80
N ASN A 207 -2.72 2.84 -14.68
CA ASN A 207 -2.84 3.50 -13.37
C ASN A 207 -2.20 4.90 -13.43
N LEU A 208 -0.96 5.00 -13.87
CA LEU A 208 -0.25 6.29 -13.96
C LEU A 208 -0.96 7.28 -14.90
N LEU A 209 -1.55 6.82 -16.01
CA LEU A 209 -2.29 7.70 -16.91
C LEU A 209 -3.58 8.21 -16.25
N ALA A 210 -4.28 7.37 -15.50
CA ALA A 210 -5.47 7.77 -14.75
C ALA A 210 -5.13 8.83 -13.68
N GLY A 211 -4.03 8.62 -12.94
CA GLY A 211 -3.57 9.59 -11.95
C GLY A 211 -3.06 10.89 -12.56
N LEU A 212 -2.30 10.83 -13.67
CA LEU A 212 -1.86 12.00 -14.43
C LEU A 212 -3.03 12.86 -14.88
N ARG A 213 -4.09 12.24 -15.43
CA ARG A 213 -5.31 12.93 -15.80
C ARG A 213 -6.01 13.54 -14.59
N ALA A 214 -6.06 12.85 -13.46
CA ALA A 214 -6.67 13.35 -12.25
C ALA A 214 -5.93 14.58 -11.69
N GLY A 215 -4.60 14.51 -11.59
CA GLY A 215 -3.77 15.61 -11.08
C GLY A 215 -3.79 16.86 -11.97
N THR A 216 -3.99 16.69 -13.27
CA THR A 216 -4.02 17.78 -14.26
C THR A 216 -5.42 18.24 -14.67
N ASP A 217 -6.47 17.69 -14.03
CA ASP A 217 -7.87 17.90 -14.42
C ASP A 217 -8.09 17.67 -15.92
N SER A 218 -7.77 16.46 -16.37
CA SER A 218 -7.79 16.05 -17.77
C SER A 218 -6.97 16.96 -18.68
N PHE A 219 -5.74 17.27 -18.27
CA PHE A 219 -4.79 18.12 -19.00
C PHE A 219 -5.21 19.59 -19.15
N GLN A 220 -6.13 20.08 -18.31
CA GLN A 220 -6.56 21.48 -18.35
C GLN A 220 -5.73 22.39 -17.43
N ARG A 221 -5.01 21.84 -16.45
CA ARG A 221 -4.28 22.61 -15.44
C ARG A 221 -2.83 22.18 -15.31
N ALA A 222 -1.94 23.18 -15.19
CA ALA A 222 -0.52 23.01 -14.87
C ALA A 222 0.23 22.05 -15.81
N VAL A 223 -0.22 21.93 -17.07
CA VAL A 223 0.38 21.04 -18.07
C VAL A 223 1.59 21.68 -18.75
N THR A 224 2.59 20.86 -19.04
CA THR A 224 3.81 21.20 -19.77
C THR A 224 4.00 20.27 -20.97
N ALA A 225 5.00 20.54 -21.81
CA ALA A 225 5.35 19.62 -22.89
C ALA A 225 5.76 18.24 -22.34
N GLU A 226 6.43 18.24 -21.19
CA GLU A 226 6.84 17.06 -20.44
C GLU A 226 5.63 16.25 -19.95
N THR A 227 4.54 16.90 -19.52
CA THR A 227 3.29 16.21 -19.16
C THR A 227 2.71 15.44 -20.35
N PHE A 228 2.66 16.07 -21.54
CA PHE A 228 2.18 15.39 -22.74
C PHE A 228 3.14 14.30 -23.21
N SER A 229 4.45 14.49 -23.01
CA SER A 229 5.44 13.45 -23.26
C SER A 229 5.24 12.25 -22.33
N ALA A 230 5.01 12.47 -21.04
CA ALA A 230 4.68 11.43 -20.07
C ALA A 230 3.41 10.68 -20.50
N ALA A 231 2.33 11.39 -20.84
CA ALA A 231 1.10 10.77 -21.35
C ALA A 231 1.35 9.93 -22.60
N SER A 232 2.15 10.43 -23.55
CA SER A 232 2.54 9.71 -24.77
C SER A 232 3.30 8.42 -24.44
N ARG A 233 4.26 8.46 -23.51
CA ARG A 233 5.01 7.27 -23.07
C ARG A 233 4.09 6.24 -22.43
N LEU A 234 3.15 6.68 -21.58
CA LEU A 234 2.18 5.79 -20.94
C LEU A 234 1.27 5.10 -21.96
N VAL A 235 0.73 5.86 -22.92
CA VAL A 235 -0.07 5.30 -24.02
C VAL A 235 0.76 4.35 -24.87
N GLY A 236 2.01 4.70 -25.17
CA GLY A 236 2.96 3.83 -25.89
C GLY A 236 3.27 2.53 -25.15
N ALA A 237 3.25 2.54 -23.80
CA ALA A 237 3.38 1.35 -22.96
C ALA A 237 2.06 0.54 -22.82
N GLY A 238 0.99 0.94 -23.52
CA GLY A 238 -0.29 0.22 -23.56
C GLY A 238 -1.32 0.72 -22.55
N ALA A 239 -1.16 1.92 -21.99
CA ALA A 239 -2.17 2.50 -21.10
C ALA A 239 -3.54 2.63 -21.78
N ARG A 240 -4.60 2.24 -21.06
CA ARG A 240 -5.98 2.30 -21.56
C ARG A 240 -6.67 3.57 -21.08
N LEU A 241 -7.27 4.33 -22.00
CA LEU A 241 -8.00 5.56 -21.66
C LEU A 241 -9.30 5.30 -20.91
N ASP A 242 -9.89 4.14 -21.15
CA ASP A 242 -11.14 3.71 -20.55
C ASP A 242 -10.89 2.42 -19.75
N LEU A 243 -10.93 2.56 -18.43
CA LEU A 243 -10.88 1.45 -17.49
C LEU A 243 -12.24 0.75 -17.54
N GLN A 244 -12.50 -0.01 -18.59
CA GLN A 244 -13.62 -0.94 -18.57
C GLN A 244 -13.38 -1.89 -17.40
N SER A 245 -14.26 -1.81 -16.40
CA SER A 245 -14.39 -2.86 -15.42
C SER A 245 -14.65 -4.14 -16.20
N THR A 246 -13.68 -5.05 -16.23
CA THR A 246 -13.99 -6.46 -16.41
C THR A 246 -14.73 -6.90 -15.15
N THR A 247 -15.98 -6.46 -15.01
CA THR A 247 -16.95 -7.23 -14.25
C THR A 247 -16.86 -8.63 -14.84
N PRO A 248 -16.57 -9.68 -14.04
CA PRO A 248 -16.86 -11.02 -14.49
C PRO A 248 -18.28 -10.99 -15.01
N ASN A 249 -18.47 -11.44 -16.24
CA ASN A 249 -19.77 -11.51 -16.88
C ASN A 249 -20.60 -12.51 -16.07
N THR A 250 -21.19 -12.06 -14.95
CA THR A 250 -22.27 -12.77 -14.28
C THR A 250 -23.40 -12.72 -15.28
N ALA A 251 -23.49 -13.80 -16.05
CA ALA A 251 -24.66 -14.14 -16.82
C ALA A 251 -25.90 -13.73 -16.01
N GLN A 252 -26.79 -13.00 -16.68
CA GLN A 252 -28.01 -12.41 -16.14
C GLN A 252 -28.80 -13.44 -15.31
N ASN A 253 -28.57 -13.48 -14.01
CA ASN A 253 -29.58 -13.91 -13.05
C ASN A 253 -30.18 -12.62 -12.49
N GLN A 254 -31.07 -12.01 -13.28
CA GLN A 254 -32.07 -11.12 -12.70
C GLN A 254 -32.83 -11.93 -11.64
N PRO A 255 -33.01 -11.44 -10.40
CA PRO A 255 -33.99 -12.03 -9.52
C PRO A 255 -35.33 -11.93 -10.23
N GLN A 256 -35.88 -13.08 -10.66
CA GLN A 256 -37.27 -13.16 -11.06
C GLN A 256 -38.08 -12.60 -9.89
N ALA A 257 -38.80 -11.50 -10.12
CA ALA A 257 -39.79 -11.03 -9.17
C ALA A 257 -40.73 -12.21 -8.88
N GLU A 258 -40.69 -12.70 -7.66
CA GLU A 258 -41.57 -13.75 -7.20
C GLU A 258 -43.00 -13.23 -7.39
N LYS A 259 -43.76 -13.88 -8.29
CA LYS A 259 -45.14 -13.47 -8.56
C LYS A 259 -45.90 -13.53 -7.23
N ALA A 260 -46.60 -12.45 -6.89
CA ALA A 260 -47.40 -12.39 -5.67
C ALA A 260 -48.30 -13.63 -5.55
N PRO A 261 -48.44 -14.23 -4.35
CA PRO A 261 -49.24 -15.44 -4.16
C PRO A 261 -50.68 -15.21 -4.62
N SER A 262 -51.28 -16.19 -5.29
CA SER A 262 -52.62 -16.11 -5.87
C SER A 262 -53.72 -15.79 -4.84
N SER A 263 -53.46 -16.09 -3.56
CA SER A 263 -54.35 -15.77 -2.44
C SER A 263 -54.53 -14.28 -2.17
N TRP A 264 -53.67 -13.42 -2.74
CA TRP A 264 -53.78 -11.96 -2.61
C TRP A 264 -54.66 -11.33 -3.69
N MET A 265 -55.07 -12.11 -4.70
CA MET A 265 -55.98 -11.67 -5.78
C MET A 265 -57.40 -12.22 -5.61
N GLU A 266 -57.68 -13.00 -4.55
CA GLU A 266 -59.06 -13.45 -4.26
C GLU A 266 -59.84 -12.33 -3.55
N GLU A 267 -61.06 -12.06 -4.02
CA GLU A 267 -61.96 -11.07 -3.40
C GLU A 267 -62.24 -11.43 -1.93
N PRO A 268 -62.29 -10.45 -1.02
CA PRO A 268 -62.49 -10.70 0.40
C PRO A 268 -63.83 -11.40 0.65
N LYS A 269 -63.80 -12.49 1.43
CA LYS A 269 -65.00 -13.25 1.79
C LYS A 269 -65.98 -12.37 2.58
N VAL A 270 -67.11 -12.05 1.96
CA VAL A 270 -68.20 -11.31 2.60
C VAL A 270 -68.92 -12.24 3.58
N PHE A 271 -68.77 -11.99 4.87
CA PHE A 271 -69.46 -12.74 5.92
C PHE A 271 -70.93 -12.31 5.98
N THR A 272 -71.86 -13.17 5.55
CA THR A 272 -73.29 -12.96 5.75
C THR A 272 -73.68 -13.51 7.12
N GLY A 273 -74.05 -12.61 8.04
CA GLY A 273 -74.49 -12.99 9.38
C GLY A 273 -75.87 -13.67 9.36
N ASN A 274 -75.97 -14.85 9.98
CA ASN A 274 -77.25 -15.51 10.20
C ASN A 274 -78.15 -14.67 11.12
N ARG A 275 -79.39 -14.42 10.69
CA ARG A 275 -80.47 -13.91 11.54
C ARG A 275 -80.83 -14.98 12.57
N LEU A 276 -80.94 -14.57 13.84
CA LEU A 276 -81.49 -15.40 14.91
C LEU A 276 -83.02 -15.56 14.75
N PRO A 277 -83.59 -16.69 15.18
CA PRO A 277 -85.02 -17.02 15.05
C PRO A 277 -85.94 -16.12 15.87
#